data_AF-A0A516Z9X4-F1
#
_entry.id   AF-A0A516Z9X4-F1
#
_cell.length_a   1.000
_cell.length_b   1.000
_cell.length_c   1.000
_cell.angle_alpha   90.00
_cell.angle_beta   90.00
_cell.angle_gamma   90.00
#
_symmetry.space_group_name_H-M   'P 1'
#
loop_
_entity.id
_entity.type
_entity.pdbx_description
1 polymer ?
#
loop_
_entity_poly.entity_id
_entity_poly.type
_entity_poly.pdbx_seq_one_letter_code
_entity_poly.pdbx_strand_id
1 'polypeptide(L)'
;MEGLNMATKYILTKEVIFERLKQIIENQLLLEENSITKNTTLLKSSGGDSLDVDSLDLVELILTFEEAFKIDISDDDASKLLVVEDIVNYVATALEKKEEESGKRKKLPGELAQELNLVDPIIDD
;
A
#
# COMPACT_ATOMS: atom_id res chain seq x y z
N MET A 1 -29.53 25.34 5.28
CA MET A 1 -29.95 24.10 5.97
C MET A 1 -30.37 23.14 4.88
N GLU A 2 -29.42 22.33 4.42
CA GLU A 2 -29.52 21.19 3.49
C GLU A 2 -28.08 20.66 3.50
N GLY A 3 -27.70 19.77 4.41
CA GLY A 3 -28.26 18.44 4.46
C GLY A 3 -27.65 17.53 3.40
N LEU A 4 -26.43 17.81 2.90
CA LEU A 4 -25.67 16.82 2.15
C LEU A 4 -24.97 15.87 3.14
N ASN A 5 -25.78 14.98 3.71
CA ASN A 5 -25.28 13.77 4.33
C ASN A 5 -24.73 12.87 3.21
N MET A 6 -23.46 12.51 3.27
CA MET A 6 -23.00 11.14 3.11
C MET A 6 -21.48 11.16 3.21
N ALA A 7 -20.94 10.46 4.21
CA ALA A 7 -19.69 9.73 4.15
C ALA A 7 -18.75 10.19 3.03
N THR A 8 -17.68 10.92 3.36
CA THR A 8 -16.46 10.86 2.56
C THR A 8 -16.11 9.37 2.55
N LYS A 9 -16.60 8.67 1.53
CA LYS A 9 -16.24 7.30 1.24
C LYS A 9 -14.85 7.47 0.69
N TYR A 10 -13.90 7.59 1.61
CA TYR A 10 -12.52 7.38 1.31
C TYR A 10 -12.46 6.08 0.53
N ILE A 11 -11.91 6.14 -0.66
CA ILE A 11 -11.60 4.97 -1.44
C ILE A 11 -10.08 4.99 -1.40
N LEU A 12 -9.48 4.04 -0.67
CA LEU A 12 -8.07 3.72 -0.82
C LEU A 12 -7.92 3.19 -2.25
N THR A 13 -7.69 4.09 -3.21
CA THR A 13 -7.48 3.70 -4.59
C THR A 13 -6.13 3.02 -4.72
N LYS A 14 -6.00 2.13 -5.70
CA LYS A 14 -4.73 1.49 -6.02
C LYS A 14 -3.61 2.51 -6.28
N GLU A 15 -3.95 3.72 -6.70
CA GLU A 15 -2.99 4.82 -6.91
C GLU A 15 -2.40 5.31 -5.59
N VAL A 16 -3.23 5.64 -4.59
CA VAL A 16 -2.74 6.05 -3.26
C VAL A 16 -1.90 4.95 -2.60
N ILE A 17 -2.34 3.69 -2.72
CA ILE A 17 -1.59 2.54 -2.22
C ILE A 17 -0.23 2.43 -2.91
N PHE A 18 -0.20 2.58 -4.24
CA PHE A 18 1.03 2.55 -5.02
C PHE A 18 2.00 3.68 -4.64
N GLU A 19 1.53 4.92 -4.51
CA GLU A 19 2.37 6.05 -4.14
C GLU A 19 2.98 5.84 -2.76
N ARG A 20 2.19 5.33 -1.81
CA ARG A 20 2.70 5.02 -0.47
C ARG A 20 3.72 3.88 -0.48
N LEU A 21 3.45 2.81 -1.23
CA LEU A 21 4.38 1.69 -1.43
C LEU A 21 5.70 2.17 -2.00
N LYS A 22 5.63 2.94 -3.08
CA LYS A 22 6.77 3.54 -3.77
C LYS A 22 7.62 4.35 -2.80
N GLN A 23 7.01 5.24 -2.01
CA GLN A 23 7.74 6.03 -1.01
C GLN A 23 8.48 5.15 0.01
N ILE A 24 7.86 4.07 0.50
CA ILE A 24 8.50 3.18 1.47
C ILE A 24 9.70 2.49 0.84
N ILE A 25 9.55 1.96 -0.38
CA ILE A 25 10.63 1.27 -1.10
C ILE A 25 11.78 2.25 -1.41
N GLU A 26 11.47 3.44 -1.92
CA GLU A 26 12.48 4.48 -2.22
C GLU A 26 13.27 4.88 -0.96
N ASN A 27 12.59 5.02 0.18
CA ASN A 27 13.24 5.37 1.44
C ASN A 27 14.09 4.23 2.03
N GLN A 28 13.63 2.98 1.97
CA GLN A 28 14.39 1.85 2.52
C GLN A 28 15.62 1.52 1.66
N LEU A 29 15.46 1.54 0.35
CA LEU A 29 16.51 1.17 -0.60
C LEU A 29 17.34 2.37 -1.06
N LEU A 30 17.04 3.57 -0.56
CA LEU A 30 17.71 4.83 -0.91
C LEU A 30 17.74 5.09 -2.43
N LEU A 31 16.61 4.81 -3.10
CA LEU A 31 16.45 4.98 -4.54
C LEU A 31 16.02 6.41 -4.88
N GLU A 32 16.28 6.83 -6.12
CA GLU A 32 15.82 8.14 -6.59
C GLU A 32 14.30 8.14 -6.79
N GLU A 33 13.68 9.28 -6.45
CA GLU A 33 12.26 9.52 -6.65
C GLU A 33 11.90 9.24 -8.12
N ASN A 34 10.86 8.42 -8.34
CA ASN A 34 10.40 7.98 -9.68
C ASN A 34 11.17 6.81 -10.32
N SER A 35 12.06 6.13 -9.60
CA SER A 35 12.73 4.91 -10.12
C SER A 35 11.83 3.68 -10.15
N ILE A 36 10.65 3.76 -9.52
CA ILE A 36 9.74 2.61 -9.35
C ILE A 36 8.46 2.81 -10.16
N THR A 37 8.11 1.77 -10.93
CA THR A 37 6.87 1.65 -11.69
C THR A 37 6.03 0.49 -11.14
N LYS A 38 4.77 0.39 -11.58
CA LYS A 38 3.90 -0.74 -11.20
C LYS A 38 4.44 -2.09 -11.68
N ASN A 39 5.17 -2.10 -12.78
CA ASN A 39 5.77 -3.30 -13.38
C ASN A 39 7.16 -3.62 -12.80
N THR A 40 7.68 -2.77 -11.91
CA THR A 40 8.98 -3.00 -11.27
C THR A 40 8.90 -4.24 -10.38
N THR A 41 9.91 -5.10 -10.49
CA THR A 41 10.05 -6.30 -9.66
C THR A 41 11.06 -6.04 -8.54
N LEU A 42 10.74 -6.43 -7.31
CA LEU A 42 11.64 -6.28 -6.15
C LEU A 42 12.87 -7.18 -6.30
N LEU A 43 12.64 -8.48 -6.56
CA LEU A 43 13.73 -9.42 -6.79
C LEU A 43 14.33 -9.30 -8.18
N LYS A 44 15.60 -9.69 -8.29
CA LYS A 44 16.31 -9.84 -9.55
C LYS A 44 15.54 -10.75 -10.51
N SER A 45 15.04 -10.18 -11.60
CA SER A 45 14.46 -10.94 -12.71
C SER A 45 15.40 -10.88 -13.92
N SER A 46 15.44 -11.95 -14.73
CA SER A 46 16.31 -12.00 -15.92
C SER A 46 15.85 -11.09 -17.07
N GLY A 47 14.79 -10.31 -16.89
CA GLY A 47 14.35 -9.28 -17.83
C GLY A 47 13.37 -8.29 -17.19
N GLY A 48 13.44 -7.02 -17.61
CA GLY A 48 12.60 -5.91 -17.13
C GLY A 48 13.28 -5.00 -16.11
N ASP A 49 12.52 -4.04 -15.57
CA ASP A 49 12.92 -3.16 -14.47
C ASP A 49 12.85 -3.91 -13.13
N SER A 50 14.02 -4.15 -12.50
CA SER A 50 14.12 -4.81 -11.19
C SER A 50 15.06 -4.08 -10.24
N LEU A 51 14.76 -4.12 -8.94
CA LEU A 51 15.48 -3.40 -7.89
C LEU A 51 16.59 -4.21 -7.20
N ASP A 52 16.77 -5.49 -7.57
CA ASP A 52 17.80 -6.40 -7.01
C ASP A 52 17.78 -6.44 -5.46
N VAL A 53 16.57 -6.43 -4.88
CA VAL A 53 16.39 -6.43 -3.43
C VAL A 53 16.87 -7.75 -2.86
N ASP A 54 17.72 -7.69 -1.85
CA ASP A 54 18.19 -8.87 -1.12
C ASP A 54 17.03 -9.52 -0.34
N SER A 55 17.13 -10.83 -0.08
CA SER A 55 16.06 -11.56 0.59
C SER A 55 15.77 -11.04 2.01
N LEU A 56 16.76 -10.42 2.67
CA LEU A 56 16.57 -9.79 3.99
C LEU A 56 15.81 -8.47 3.87
N ASP A 57 16.21 -7.60 2.94
CA ASP A 57 15.51 -6.34 2.67
C ASP A 57 14.06 -6.58 2.24
N LEU A 58 13.80 -7.66 1.48
CA LEU A 58 12.43 -8.04 1.12
C LEU A 58 11.58 -8.34 2.37
N VAL A 59 12.11 -9.07 3.35
CA VAL A 59 11.40 -9.37 4.60
C VAL A 59 11.10 -8.09 5.37
N GLU A 60 12.07 -7.16 5.46
CA GLU A 60 11.89 -5.86 6.12
C GLU A 60 10.86 -4.96 5.41
N LEU A 61 10.86 -4.95 4.08
CA LEU A 61 9.86 -4.24 3.27
C LEU A 61 8.45 -4.77 3.54
N ILE A 62 8.27 -6.09 3.50
CA ILE A 62 6.96 -6.74 3.75
C ILE A 62 6.44 -6.39 5.15
N LEU A 63 7.27 -6.54 6.18
CA LEU A 63 6.93 -6.15 7.57
C LEU A 63 6.54 -4.67 7.66
N THR A 64 7.28 -3.81 6.97
CA THR A 64 6.96 -2.38 6.93
C THR A 64 5.63 -2.10 6.24
N PHE A 65 5.30 -2.83 5.17
CA PHE A 65 4.00 -2.72 4.51
C PHE A 65 2.86 -3.21 5.42
N GLU A 66 3.04 -4.32 6.12
CA GLU A 66 2.08 -4.81 7.11
C GLU A 66 1.79 -3.76 8.18
N GLU A 67 2.83 -3.13 8.73
CA GLU A 67 2.69 -2.09 9.73
C GLU A 67 2.08 -0.79 9.19
N ALA A 68 2.47 -0.39 7.98
CA ALA A 68 2.03 0.85 7.34
C ALA A 68 0.56 0.80 6.92
N PHE A 69 0.13 -0.32 6.34
CA PHE A 69 -1.25 -0.51 5.89
C PHE A 69 -2.13 -1.22 6.93
N LYS A 70 -1.55 -1.62 8.08
CA LYS A 70 -2.22 -2.47 9.07
C LYS A 70 -2.87 -3.67 8.40
N ILE A 71 -2.12 -4.43 7.63
CA ILE A 71 -2.57 -5.70 7.01
C ILE A 71 -1.74 -6.85 7.57
N ASP A 72 -2.13 -8.07 7.22
CA ASP A 72 -1.41 -9.30 7.55
C ASP A 72 -1.09 -9.99 6.22
N ILE A 73 0.19 -10.23 5.96
CA ILE A 73 0.71 -10.88 4.77
C ILE A 73 1.33 -12.20 5.24
N SER A 74 0.70 -13.31 4.87
CA SER A 74 1.28 -14.63 5.16
C SER A 74 2.59 -14.82 4.40
N ASP A 75 3.53 -15.56 4.98
CA ASP A 75 4.84 -15.86 4.39
C ASP A 75 4.72 -16.43 2.95
N ASP A 76 3.72 -17.30 2.73
CA ASP A 76 3.39 -17.88 1.42
C ASP A 76 2.96 -16.82 0.40
N ASP A 77 2.19 -15.80 0.82
CA ASP A 77 1.80 -14.69 -0.04
C ASP A 77 2.97 -13.73 -0.26
N ALA A 78 3.70 -13.36 0.79
CA ALA A 78 4.89 -12.51 0.72
C ALA A 78 5.91 -13.01 -0.32
N SER A 79 6.12 -14.33 -0.38
CA SER A 79 7.02 -14.95 -1.36
C SER A 79 6.58 -14.80 -2.83
N LYS A 80 5.28 -14.55 -3.07
CA LYS A 80 4.69 -14.36 -4.41
C LYS A 80 4.57 -12.88 -4.78
N LEU A 81 4.61 -11.99 -3.78
CA LEU A 81 4.50 -10.55 -3.93
C LEU A 81 5.82 -9.91 -4.42
N LEU A 82 6.21 -10.29 -5.64
CA LEU A 82 7.49 -9.89 -6.23
C LEU A 82 7.38 -8.62 -7.09
N VAL A 83 6.19 -8.34 -7.65
CA VAL A 83 5.94 -7.19 -8.52
C VAL A 83 5.16 -6.14 -7.76
N VAL A 84 5.51 -4.86 -7.93
CA VAL A 84 4.85 -3.75 -7.22
C VAL A 84 3.34 -3.73 -7.46
N GLU A 85 2.88 -4.00 -8.69
CA GLU A 85 1.46 -4.13 -9.01
C GLU A 85 0.75 -5.20 -8.17
N ASP A 86 1.38 -6.37 -7.97
CA ASP A 86 0.79 -7.45 -7.18
C ASP A 86 0.67 -7.06 -5.71
N ILE A 87 1.67 -6.38 -5.16
CA ILE A 87 1.64 -5.87 -3.78
C ILE A 87 0.51 -4.86 -3.63
N VAL A 88 0.37 -3.91 -4.56
CA VAL A 88 -0.71 -2.91 -4.55
C VAL A 88 -2.07 -3.58 -4.59
N ASN A 89 -2.25 -4.59 -5.45
CA ASN A 89 -3.50 -5.34 -5.57
C ASN A 89 -3.81 -6.13 -4.29
N TYR A 90 -2.80 -6.75 -3.69
CA TYR A 90 -2.93 -7.49 -2.44
C TYR A 90 -3.33 -6.56 -1.30
N VAL A 91 -2.60 -5.45 -1.11
CA VAL A 91 -2.88 -4.47 -0.07
C VAL A 91 -4.30 -3.91 -0.21
N ALA A 92 -4.71 -3.54 -1.42
CA ALA A 92 -6.07 -3.07 -1.68
C ALA A 92 -7.11 -4.10 -1.22
N THR A 93 -6.95 -5.36 -1.64
CA THR A 93 -7.85 -6.45 -1.27
C THR A 93 -7.84 -6.75 0.23
N ALA A 94 -6.68 -6.69 0.87
CA ALA A 94 -6.52 -6.94 2.30
C ALA A 94 -7.20 -5.85 3.14
N LEU A 95 -7.07 -4.59 2.73
CA LEU A 95 -7.75 -3.46 3.35
C LEU A 95 -9.28 -3.60 3.24
N GLU A 96 -9.80 -4.00 2.06
CA GLU A 96 -11.23 -4.26 1.88
C GLU A 96 -11.74 -5.38 2.78
N LYS A 97 -10.98 -6.48 2.94
CA LYS A 97 -11.34 -7.59 3.83
C LYS A 97 -11.33 -7.19 5.30
N LYS A 98 -10.36 -6.38 5.71
CA LYS A 98 -10.20 -5.95 7.11
C LYS A 98 -11.35 -5.04 7.57
N GLU A 99 -11.96 -4.29 6.65
CA GLU A 99 -13.20 -3.55 6.93
C GLU A 99 -14.40 -4.46 7.22
N GLU A 100 -14.45 -5.66 6.60
CA GLU A 100 -15.56 -6.61 6.77
C GLU A 100 -15.46 -7.38 8.11
N GLU A 101 -14.25 -7.71 8.55
CA GLU A 101 -14.01 -8.46 9.81
C GLU A 101 -14.20 -7.59 11.07
N SER A 102 -14.02 -6.26 10.98
CA SER A 102 -14.14 -5.32 12.11
C SER A 102 -15.59 -4.92 12.43
N GLY A 103 -16.52 -5.88 12.42
CA GLY A 103 -17.99 -5.71 12.49
C GLY A 103 -18.63 -5.01 13.71
N LYS A 104 -18.02 -3.99 14.33
CA LYS A 104 -18.73 -3.01 15.19
C LYS A 104 -18.29 -1.58 14.86
N ARG A 105 -19.09 -0.94 14.00
CA ARG A 105 -18.95 0.39 13.38
C ARG A 105 -18.01 0.35 12.17
N LYS A 106 -18.61 0.27 10.97
CA LYS A 106 -17.95 0.53 9.70
C LYS A 106 -17.28 1.91 9.78
N LYS A 107 -15.98 1.95 10.09
CA LYS A 107 -15.16 3.10 9.72
C LYS A 107 -15.11 3.05 8.20
N LEU A 108 -15.45 4.15 7.54
CA LEU A 108 -15.36 4.26 6.09
C LEU A 108 -13.90 4.02 5.66
N PRO A 109 -13.62 3.60 4.40
CA PRO A 109 -12.29 3.17 3.94
C PRO A 109 -11.17 4.21 3.97
N GLY A 110 -11.29 5.26 4.77
CA GLY A 110 -10.26 6.21 5.04
C GLY A 110 -10.52 7.11 6.23
N GLU A 111 -11.53 6.79 7.04
CA GLU A 111 -11.34 6.93 8.47
C GLU A 111 -10.08 6.12 8.89
N LEU A 112 -9.85 4.95 8.28
CA LEU A 112 -8.62 4.17 8.47
C LEU A 112 -7.36 4.86 7.90
N ALA A 113 -7.44 5.40 6.69
CA ALA A 113 -6.36 6.15 6.04
C ALA A 113 -5.98 7.43 6.80
N GLN A 114 -6.95 8.13 7.40
CA GLN A 114 -6.70 9.25 8.30
C GLN A 114 -5.99 8.82 9.59
N GLU A 115 -6.40 7.71 10.21
CA GLU A 115 -5.73 7.18 11.40
C GLU A 115 -4.29 6.72 11.12
N LEU A 116 -4.04 6.22 9.92
CA LEU A 116 -2.71 5.80 9.46
C LEU A 116 -1.89 6.95 8.87
N ASN A 117 -2.45 8.16 8.87
CA ASN A 117 -1.82 9.37 8.32
C ASN A 117 -1.30 9.16 6.88
N LEU A 118 -2.04 8.36 6.10
CA LEU A 118 -1.76 8.03 4.70
C LEU A 118 -2.45 9.00 3.73
N VAL A 119 -2.87 10.16 4.22
CA VAL A 119 -3.63 11.16 3.46
C VAL A 119 -2.75 12.35 3.13
N ASP A 120 -2.66 12.69 1.84
CA ASP A 120 -2.14 13.99 1.43
C ASP A 120 -3.10 15.10 1.88
N PRO A 121 -2.60 16.23 2.40
CA PRO A 121 -3.43 17.39 2.63
C PRO A 121 -3.97 17.86 1.28
N ILE A 122 -5.30 17.99 1.18
CA ILE A 122 -5.92 18.64 0.03
C ILE A 122 -5.39 20.08 0.02
N ILE A 123 -4.54 20.41 -0.98
CA ILE A 123 -4.20 21.80 -1.28
C ILE A 123 -5.48 22.41 -1.86
N ASP A 124 -6.17 23.16 -1.01
CA ASP A 124 -7.26 24.06 -1.38
C ASP A 124 -6.69 25.04 -2.42
N ASP A 125 -7.20 25.01 -3.66
CA ASP A 125 -6.95 26.05 -4.68
C ASP A 125 -7.88 27.25 -4.42
#